data_AF-A0A2V7WCG4-F1
#
_entry.id   AF-A0A2V7WCG4-F1
#
_cell.length_a   1.000
_cell.length_b   1.000
_cell.length_c   1.000
_cell.angle_alpha   90.00
_cell.angle_beta   90.00
_cell.angle_gamma   90.00
#
_symmetry.space_group_name_H-M   'P 1'
#
loop_
_entity.id
_entity.type
_entity.pdbx_description
1 polymer ?
#
loop_
_entity_poly.entity_id
_entity_poly.type
_entity_poly.pdbx_seq_one_letter_code
_entity_poly.pdbx_strand_id
1 'polypeptide(L)' 'MPDNLFVFERTIDPDGVDRYTFYGKGWGHGVGMCQVGAYGMAFRGRTAEQILKNYYTGVEVGK' A
#
# COMPACT_ATOMS: atom_id res chain seq x y z
N MET A 1 7.35 10.62 2.94
CA MET A 1 6.52 10.05 1.86
C MET A 1 5.72 8.89 2.42
N PRO A 2 4.47 8.72 1.98
CA PRO A 2 3.57 7.69 2.50
C PRO A 2 4.04 6.25 2.22
N ASP A 3 4.83 6.03 1.18
CA ASP A 3 5.48 4.76 0.84
C ASP A 3 6.90 4.98 0.26
N ASN A 4 7.62 3.89 0.00
CA ASN A 4 8.95 3.92 -0.65
C ASN A 4 8.86 3.87 -2.18
N LEU A 5 7.70 3.53 -2.74
CA LEU A 5 7.45 3.44 -4.17
C LEU A 5 6.82 4.74 -4.68
N PHE A 6 7.63 5.61 -5.26
CA PHE A 6 7.16 6.87 -5.79
C PHE A 6 7.70 7.16 -7.19
N VAL A 7 6.99 8.03 -7.89
CA VAL A 7 7.49 8.76 -9.06
C VAL A 7 7.48 10.25 -8.74
N PHE A 8 8.30 11.03 -9.43
CA PHE A 8 8.27 12.48 -9.29
C PHE A 8 8.23 13.14 -10.66
N GLU A 9 7.58 14.30 -10.69
CA GLU A 9 7.56 15.19 -11.84
C GLU A 9 8.23 16.49 -11.46
N ARG A 10 9.11 16.97 -12.35
CA ARG A 10 9.72 18.30 -12.24
C ARG A 10 8.99 19.25 -13.19
N THR A 11 8.52 20.36 -12.66
CA THR A 11 7.99 21.49 -13.43
C THR A 11 8.79 22.75 -13.11
N ILE A 12 8.79 23.71 -14.02
CA ILE A 12 9.37 25.04 -13.79
C ILE A 12 8.19 26.00 -13.70
N ASP A 13 8.05 26.68 -12.57
CA ASP A 13 7.02 27.68 -12.36
C ASP A 13 7.30 28.92 -13.22
N PRO A 14 6.28 29.77 -13.51
CA PRO A 14 6.46 30.95 -14.36
C PRO A 14 7.52 31.96 -13.87
N ASP A 15 7.83 31.93 -12.58
CA ASP A 15 8.88 32.74 -11.93
C ASP A 15 10.28 32.10 -12.00
N GLY A 16 10.41 30.95 -12.68
CA GLY A 16 11.66 30.22 -12.87
C GLY A 16 12.04 29.29 -11.72
N VAL A 17 11.15 29.07 -10.75
CA VAL A 17 11.38 28.18 -9.62
C VAL A 17 11.15 26.72 -10.02
N ASP A 18 12.10 25.85 -9.66
CA ASP A 18 11.94 24.41 -9.81
C ASP A 18 10.93 23.87 -8.79
N ARG A 19 9.88 23.21 -9.28
CA ARG A 19 8.89 22.51 -8.47
C ARG A 19 8.99 21.01 -8.71
N TYR A 20 9.02 20.25 -7.62
CA TYR A 20 9.03 18.79 -7.64
C TYR A 20 7.76 18.27 -6.96
N THR A 21 6.91 17.59 -7.72
CA THR A 21 5.72 16.91 -7.20
C THR A 21 6.00 15.42 -7.11
N PHE A 22 5.77 14.84 -5.94
CA PHE A 22 5.97 13.42 -5.70
C PHE A 22 4.63 12.69 -5.61
N TYR A 23 4.54 11.55 -6.30
CA TYR A 23 3.37 10.69 -6.32
C TYR A 23 3.74 9.32 -5.75
N GLY A 24 3.15 8.97 -4.59
CA GLY A 24 3.22 7.62 -4.02
C GLY A 24 2.14 6.69 -4.60
N LYS A 25 2.23 5.39 -4.32
CA LYS A 25 1.27 4.37 -4.79
C LYS A 25 0.57 3.60 -3.66
N GLY A 26 0.90 3.89 -2.41
CA GLY A 26 0.35 3.25 -1.22
C GLY A 26 0.67 4.01 0.05
N TRP A 27 0.40 3.37 1.19
CA TRP A 27 0.64 3.93 2.52
C TRP A 27 1.19 2.85 3.45
N GLY A 28 2.43 3.02 3.90
CA GLY A 28 3.16 2.05 4.72
C GLY A 28 4.34 1.37 4.01
N HIS A 29 4.94 0.40 4.68
CA HIS A 29 6.18 -0.25 4.23
C HIS A 29 5.99 -1.37 3.19
N GLY A 30 4.75 -1.70 2.82
CA GLY A 30 4.44 -2.63 1.72
C GLY A 30 4.73 -4.11 1.99
N VAL A 31 4.95 -4.53 3.24
CA VAL A 31 5.24 -5.93 3.59
C VAL A 31 4.10 -6.51 4.43
N GLY A 32 3.72 -7.76 4.16
CA GLY A 32 2.68 -8.47 4.90
C GLY A 32 1.27 -8.05 4.49
N MET A 33 0.44 -7.69 5.46
CA MET A 33 -1.00 -7.46 5.24
C MET A 33 -1.33 -6.01 4.84
N CYS A 34 -1.95 -5.84 3.67
CA CYS A 34 -2.64 -4.61 3.31
C CYS A 34 -4.00 -4.55 4.01
N GLN A 35 -4.18 -3.60 4.94
CA GLN A 35 -5.41 -3.47 5.73
C GLN A 35 -6.65 -3.20 4.85
N VAL A 36 -6.53 -2.32 3.85
CA VAL A 36 -7.61 -2.01 2.91
C VAL A 36 -7.96 -3.25 2.06
N GLY A 37 -6.95 -4.01 1.63
CA GLY A 37 -7.17 -5.25 0.90
C GLY A 37 -7.80 -6.35 1.78
N ALA A 38 -7.42 -6.45 3.06
CA ALA A 38 -8.04 -7.35 4.02
C ALA A 38 -9.52 -7.00 4.24
N TYR A 39 -9.84 -5.71 4.41
CA TYR A 39 -11.21 -5.22 4.50
C TYR A 39 -12.03 -5.59 3.26
N GLY A 40 -11.48 -5.35 2.06
CA GLY A 40 -12.15 -5.72 0.80
C GLY A 40 -12.37 -7.22 0.64
N MET A 41 -11.46 -8.07 1.15
CA MET A 41 -11.65 -9.51 1.18
C MET A 41 -12.73 -9.94 2.17
N ALA A 42 -12.78 -9.34 3.36
CA ALA A 42 -13.83 -9.59 4.34
C ALA A 42 -15.21 -9.20 3.80
N PHE A 43 -15.30 -8.05 3.11
CA PHE A 43 -16.54 -7.60 2.45
C PHE A 43 -17.03 -8.59 1.37
N ARG A 44 -16.13 -9.35 0.75
CA ARG A 44 -16.44 -10.42 -0.20
C ARG A 44 -16.68 -11.79 0.47
N GLY A 45 -16.81 -11.83 1.79
CA GLY A 45 -17.12 -13.03 2.55
C GLY A 45 -15.94 -13.94 2.87
N ARG A 46 -14.69 -13.49 2.68
CA ARG A 46 -13.52 -14.29 3.10
C ARG A 46 -13.40 -14.30 4.62
N THR A 47 -13.04 -15.46 5.18
CA THR A 47 -12.79 -15.60 6.61
C THR A 47 -11.44 -14.98 7.00
N ALA A 48 -11.26 -14.65 8.28
CA ALA A 48 -9.99 -14.13 8.78
C ALA A 48 -8.81 -15.07 8.46
N GLU A 49 -9.01 -16.38 8.58
CA GLU A 49 -7.99 -17.38 8.24
C GLU A 49 -7.62 -17.35 6.75
N GLN A 50 -8.60 -17.24 5.85
CA GLN A 50 -8.36 -17.11 4.41
C GLN A 50 -7.61 -15.82 4.06
N ILE A 51 -7.93 -14.72 4.77
CA ILE A 51 -7.25 -13.44 4.60
C ILE A 51 -5.80 -13.52 5.08
N LEU A 52 -5.55 -14.11 6.25
CA LEU A 52 -4.21 -14.28 6.79
C LEU A 52 -3.35 -15.16 5.88
N LYS A 53 -3.87 -16.30 5.43
CA LYS A 53 -3.18 -17.21 4.50
C LYS A 53 -2.90 -16.57 3.14
N ASN A 54 -3.65 -15.55 2.74
CA ASN A 54 -3.37 -14.79 1.50
C ASN A 54 -2.15 -13.87 1.65
N TYR A 55 -1.93 -13.28 2.83
CA TYR A 55 -0.84 -12.34 3.06
C TYR A 55 0.44 -12.97 3.63
N TYR A 56 0.30 -14.11 4.29
CA TYR A 56 1.40 -14.78 4.96
C TYR A 56 1.47 -16.24 4.49
N THR A 57 2.46 -16.56 3.67
CA THR A 57 2.66 -17.91 3.13
C THR A 57 3.24 -18.84 4.20
N GLY A 58 2.68 -20.05 4.33
CA GLY A 58 3.20 -21.08 5.22
C GLY A 58 2.90 -20.87 6.71
N VAL A 59 1.95 -20.00 7.06
CA VAL A 59 1.55 -19.78 8.45
C VAL A 59 0.43 -20.72 8.89
N GLU A 60 0.48 -21.13 10.16
CA GLU A 60 -0.65 -21.73 10.85
C GLU A 60 -1.36 -20.68 11.70
N VAL A 61 -2.70 -20.74 11.73
CA VAL A 61 -3.49 -19.86 12.57
C VAL A 61 -3.75 -20.57 13.89
N GLY A 62 -3.09 -20.10 14.94
CA GLY A 62 -3.25 -20.63 16.30
C GLY A 62 -4.61 -20.31 16.92
N LYS A 63 -4.98 -21.09 17.93
CA LYS A 63 -6.12 -20.83 18.83
C LYS A 63 -5.70 -20.00 20.02
#